data_AF-A0A3D2BNV7-F1
#
_entry.id   AF-A0A3D2BNV7-F1
#
_cell.length_a   1.000
_cell.length_b   1.000
_cell.length_c   1.000
_cell.angle_alpha   90.00
_cell.angle_beta   90.00
_cell.angle_gamma   90.00
#
_symmetry.space_group_name_H-M   'P 1'
#
loop_
_entity.id
_entity.type
_entity.pdbx_description
1 polymer ?
#
loop_
_entity_poly.entity_id
_entity_poly.type
_entity_poly.pdbx_seq_one_letter_code
_entity_poly.pdbx_strand_id
1 'polypeptide(L)' 'NKADHPRVGISIHYIAPHVHQVLLKNATATLVRGSDTHGHWQEDPEPREDFDPVCLEALDATYGEYLTGVGKY' A
#
# COMPACT_ATOMS: atom_id res chain seq x y z
N ASN A 1 -10.72 23.91 10.04
CA ASN A 1 -11.96 23.21 10.43
C ASN A 1 -12.42 23.82 11.75
N LYS A 2 -13.71 24.14 11.92
CA LYS A 2 -14.31 24.71 13.16
C LYS A 2 -15.50 23.88 13.67
N ALA A 3 -15.73 22.69 13.11
CA ALA A 3 -16.83 21.82 13.54
C ALA A 3 -16.49 21.09 14.84
N ASP A 4 -17.52 20.75 15.62
CA ASP A 4 -17.39 20.03 16.90
C ASP A 4 -17.12 18.52 16.72
N HIS A 5 -16.93 18.05 15.49
CA HIS A 5 -16.66 16.66 15.16
C HIS A 5 -15.40 16.51 14.28
N PRO A 6 -14.75 15.32 14.28
CA PRO A 6 -13.61 15.05 13.42
C PRO A 6 -13.99 15.13 11.93
N ARG A 7 -13.03 15.57 11.11
CA ARG A 7 -13.06 15.41 9.65
C ARG A 7 -12.10 14.29 9.28
N VAL A 8 -12.63 13.19 8.74
CA VAL A 8 -11.83 12.06 8.26
C VAL A 8 -11.65 12.20 6.75
N GLY A 9 -10.41 12.09 6.28
CA GLY A 9 -10.08 12.03 4.86
C GLY A 9 -9.38 10.72 4.57
N ILE A 10 -9.75 10.08 3.46
CA ILE A 10 -9.14 8.84 2.97
C ILE A 10 -8.46 9.19 1.65
N SER A 11 -7.18 8.89 1.54
CA SER A 11 -6.41 9.05 0.31
C SER A 11 -6.14 7.68 -0.30
N ILE A 12 -6.40 7.55 -1.59
CA ILE A 12 -6.08 6.36 -2.39
C ILE A 12 -5.17 6.82 -3.52
N HIS A 13 -4.00 6.22 -3.63
CA HIS A 13 -3.02 6.57 -4.66
C HIS A 13 -3.09 5.57 -5.81
N TYR A 14 -3.34 6.06 -7.02
CA TYR A 14 -3.30 5.27 -8.25
C TYR A 14 -1.99 5.52 -8.96
N ILE A 15 -1.42 4.45 -9.52
CA ILE A 15 -0.17 4.46 -10.26
C ILE A 15 -0.29 3.60 -11.51
N ALA A 16 0.54 3.88 -12.52
CA ALA A 16 0.64 3.04 -13.70
C ALA A 16 1.66 1.92 -13.48
N PRO A 17 1.51 0.75 -14.14
CA PRO A 17 2.42 -0.40 -13.94
C PRO A 17 3.91 -0.13 -14.22
N HIS A 18 4.23 0.86 -15.06
CA HIS A 18 5.62 1.22 -15.38
C HIS A 18 6.31 2.06 -14.29
N VAL A 19 5.57 2.54 -13.29
CA VAL A 19 6.14 3.22 -12.12
C VAL A 19 6.73 2.16 -11.20
N HIS A 20 7.85 2.44 -10.54
CA HIS A 20 8.41 1.56 -9.51
C HIS A 20 8.65 2.34 -8.22
N GLN A 21 8.57 1.66 -7.09
CA GLN A 21 8.89 2.23 -5.80
C GLN A 21 10.40 2.25 -5.58
N VAL A 22 10.91 3.34 -5.01
CA VAL A 22 12.35 3.49 -4.71
C VAL A 22 12.68 3.26 -3.24
N LEU A 23 11.68 3.35 -2.36
CA LEU A 23 11.87 3.31 -0.90
C LEU A 23 11.56 1.98 -0.23
N LEU A 24 10.81 1.08 -0.87
CA LEU A 24 10.38 -0.19 -0.27
C LEU A 24 10.94 -1.32 -1.12
N LYS A 25 11.51 -2.35 -0.48
CA LYS A 25 12.11 -3.47 -1.20
C LYS A 25 11.06 -4.39 -1.80
N ASN A 26 9.95 -4.58 -1.09
CA ASN A 26 8.86 -5.48 -1.47
C ASN A 26 7.56 -4.70 -1.66
N ALA A 27 7.60 -3.66 -2.50
CA ALA A 27 6.42 -2.84 -2.75
C ALA A 27 5.30 -3.68 -3.40
N THR A 28 4.11 -3.61 -2.81
CA THR A 28 2.91 -4.28 -3.29
C THR A 28 1.89 -3.25 -3.79
N ALA A 29 1.00 -3.68 -4.68
CA ALA A 29 -0.15 -2.91 -5.13
C ALA A 29 -1.27 -3.83 -5.62
N THR A 30 -2.51 -3.34 -5.51
CA THR A 30 -3.70 -4.02 -6.04
C THR A 30 -3.98 -3.58 -7.48
N LEU A 31 -4.07 -4.53 -8.41
CA LEU A 31 -4.46 -4.25 -9.79
C LEU A 31 -5.96 -3.99 -9.89
N VAL A 32 -6.33 -2.71 -10.02
CA VAL A 32 -7.75 -2.30 -10.12
C VAL A 32 -8.25 -2.15 -11.56
N ARG A 33 -7.37 -2.13 -12.56
CA ARG A 33 -7.74 -1.96 -13.99
C ARG A 33 -6.64 -2.43 -14.94
N GLY A 34 -7.04 -3.13 -16.01
CA GLY A 34 -6.12 -3.53 -17.09
C GLY A 34 -5.29 -4.76 -16.70
N SER A 35 -3.99 -4.69 -16.95
CA SER A 35 -3.03 -5.76 -16.67
C SER A 35 -1.68 -5.16 -16.29
N ASP A 36 -0.98 -5.77 -15.32
CA ASP A 36 0.43 -5.46 -15.06
C ASP A 36 1.33 -6.26 -16.02
N THR A 37 2.25 -5.57 -16.69
CA THR A 37 3.23 -6.14 -17.63
C THR A 37 4.68 -5.88 -17.23
N HIS A 38 4.91 -5.15 -16.14
CA HIS A 38 6.25 -4.71 -15.71
C HIS A 38 6.74 -5.47 -14.48
N GLY A 39 5.83 -5.94 -13.62
CA GLY A 39 6.19 -6.73 -12.43
C GLY A 39 6.99 -5.94 -11.39
N HIS A 40 6.87 -4.61 -11.40
CA HIS A 40 7.50 -3.73 -10.41
C HIS A 40 6.78 -3.77 -9.05
N TRP A 41 5.56 -4.27 -9.03
CA TRP A 41 4.72 -4.37 -7.84
C TRP A 41 4.35 -5.83 -7.63
N GLN A 42 4.45 -6.29 -6.40
CA GLN A 42 3.85 -7.56 -5.99
C GLN A 42 2.34 -7.37 -5.75
N GLU A 43 1.58 -8.45 -5.73
CA GLU A 43 0.14 -8.38 -5.45
C GLU A 43 -0.10 -8.20 -3.95
N ASP A 44 -1.00 -7.28 -3.59
CA ASP A 44 -1.48 -7.15 -2.22
C ASP A 44 -2.28 -8.40 -1.81
N PRO A 45 -2.24 -8.81 -0.53
CA PRO A 45 -3.14 -9.86 -0.06
C PRO A 45 -4.60 -9.39 -0.14
N GLU A 46 -5.45 -10.19 -0.78
CA GLU A 46 -6.89 -9.95 -0.83
C GLU A 46 -7.54 -10.34 0.51
N PRO A 47 -8.21 -9.41 1.22
CA PRO A 47 -8.84 -9.70 2.50
C PRO A 47 -10.04 -10.63 2.31
N ARG A 48 -10.13 -11.69 3.13
CA ARG A 48 -11.24 -12.66 3.10
C ARG A 48 -12.34 -12.34 4.10
N GLU A 49 -11.99 -11.55 5.11
CA GLU A 49 -12.87 -11.12 6.18
C GLU A 49 -12.46 -9.75 6.71
N ASP A 50 -13.36 -9.10 7.44
CA ASP A 50 -13.02 -7.88 8.16
C ASP A 50 -11.93 -8.20 9.20
N PHE A 51 -10.88 -7.38 9.22
CA PHE A 51 -9.69 -7.59 10.07
C PHE A 51 -8.93 -8.90 9.78
N ASP A 52 -8.90 -9.32 8.50
CA ASP A 52 -8.11 -10.48 8.07
C ASP A 52 -6.67 -10.40 8.62
N PRO A 53 -6.23 -11.40 9.42
CA PRO A 53 -4.94 -11.35 10.09
C PRO A 53 -3.76 -11.31 9.12
N VAL A 54 -3.90 -11.89 7.92
CA VAL A 54 -2.85 -11.87 6.89
C VAL A 54 -2.67 -10.47 6.34
N CYS A 55 -3.77 -9.76 6.09
CA CYS A 55 -3.73 -8.38 5.59
C CYS A 55 -3.20 -7.40 6.65
N LEU A 56 -3.55 -7.62 7.92
CA LEU A 56 -3.04 -6.82 9.03
C LEU A 56 -1.54 -7.04 9.24
N GLU A 57 -1.05 -8.27 9.16
CA GLU A 57 0.39 -8.58 9.24
C GLU A 57 1.17 -7.93 8.09
N ALA A 58 0.62 -7.97 6.86
CA ALA A 58 1.21 -7.30 5.71
C ALA A 58 1.28 -5.77 5.91
N LEU A 59 0.20 -5.17 6.43
CA LEU A 59 0.17 -3.74 6.76
C LEU A 59 1.25 -3.38 7.79
N ASP A 60 1.39 -4.15 8.87
CA ASP A 60 2.38 -3.92 9.91
C ASP A 60 3.81 -4.03 9.35
N ALA A 61 4.06 -5.02 8.50
CA ALA A 61 5.37 -5.21 7.84
C ALA A 61 5.73 -4.03 6.93
N THR A 62 4.82 -3.62 6.04
CA THR A 62 5.03 -2.47 5.14
C THR A 62 5.21 -1.17 5.91
N TYR A 63 4.42 -0.96 6.96
CA TYR A 63 4.53 0.24 7.80
C TYR A 63 5.86 0.28 8.57
N GLY A 64 6.33 -0.87 9.06
CA GLY A 64 7.67 -1.01 9.66
C GLY A 64 8.80 -0.66 8.69
N GLU A 65 8.73 -1.13 7.44
CA GLU A 65 9.72 -0.82 6.41
C GLU A 65 9.71 0.69 6.06
N TYR A 66 8.52 1.29 5.95
CA TYR A 66 8.37 2.73 5.72
C TYR A 66 8.99 3.58 6.84
N LEU A 67 8.75 3.22 8.10
CA LEU A 67 9.27 3.96 9.26
C LEU A 67 10.79 3.86 9.39
N THR A 68 11.36 2.71 9.06
CA THR A 68 12.82 2.48 9.11
C THR A 68 13.55 3.13 7.94
N GLY A 69 12.85 3.38 6.82
CA GLY A 69 13.44 3.95 5.62
C GLY A 69 14.44 3.00 4.95
N VAL A 70 14.26 1.69 5.11
CA VAL A 70 15.07 0.67 4.45
C VAL A 70 14.85 0.80 2.94
N GLY A 71 15.78 1.46 2.24
CA GLY A 71 15.63 1.88 0.84
C GLY A 71 15.85 3.39 0.61
N LYS A 72 16.16 4.17 1.64
CA LYS A 72 16.40 5.62 1.47
C LYS A 72 17.69 5.99 0.74
N TYR A 73 18.66 5.08 0.60
CA TYR A 73 19.86 5.19 -0.24
C TYR A 73 20.45 3.80 -0.50
#